data_AF-A0A250JEI8-F1
#
_entry.id   AF-A0A250JEI8-F1
#
_cell.length_a   1.000
_cell.length_b   1.000
_cell.length_c   1.000
_cell.angle_alpha   90.00
_cell.angle_beta   90.00
_cell.angle_gamma   90.00
#
_symmetry.space_group_name_H-M   'P 1'
#
loop_
_entity.id
_entity.type
_entity.pdbx_description
1 polymer ?
#
loop_
_entity_poly.entity_id
_entity_poly.type
_entity_poly.pdbx_seq_one_letter_code
_entity_poly.pdbx_strand_id
1 'polypeptide(L)'
;MVPGAPFDGARLESLLVARGAKALAGGGHAWHLEQGSVEVHPLREGGQWVATEVRVPLSDRDALVREVVSQAAELAKEAEVRLFDPQLGRELSAHDTQVVADQYQRTARYASEMLGLASAMPMPSTTENQGFQPTTRWVLTVLGFFFLLYLVVNWMNGQLNGE
;
A
#
# COMPACT_ATOMS: atom_id res chain seq x y z
N MET A 1 21.21 -1.21 -17.99
CA MET A 1 20.18 -0.49 -18.78
C MET A 1 20.78 0.63 -19.60
N VAL A 2 20.33 0.79 -20.85
CA VAL A 2 20.62 1.97 -21.68
C VAL A 2 19.62 3.08 -21.31
N PRO A 3 20.05 4.33 -21.06
CA PRO A 3 19.13 5.43 -20.82
C PRO A 3 18.07 5.54 -21.93
N GLY A 4 16.79 5.63 -21.55
CA GLY A 4 15.66 5.73 -22.48
C GLY A 4 15.05 4.40 -22.93
N ALA A 5 15.61 3.25 -22.52
CA ALA A 5 14.93 1.96 -22.70
C ALA A 5 13.68 1.90 -21.80
N PRO A 6 12.54 1.36 -22.29
CA PRO A 6 11.34 1.22 -21.50
C PRO A 6 11.56 0.27 -20.31
N PHE A 7 10.94 0.59 -19.18
CA PHE A 7 11.00 -0.23 -17.98
C PHE A 7 10.19 -1.53 -18.18
N ASP A 8 10.85 -2.68 -18.02
CA ASP A 8 10.21 -3.99 -18.10
C ASP A 8 9.62 -4.40 -16.74
N GLY A 9 8.44 -3.85 -16.45
CA GLY A 9 7.72 -4.15 -15.21
C GLY A 9 7.29 -5.62 -15.10
N ALA A 10 6.98 -6.28 -16.23
CA ALA A 10 6.53 -7.67 -16.25
C ALA A 10 7.65 -8.62 -15.82
N ARG A 11 8.88 -8.40 -16.28
CA ARG A 11 10.05 -9.16 -15.82
C ARG A 11 10.24 -9.04 -14.31
N LEU A 12 10.25 -7.81 -13.79
CA LEU A 12 10.45 -7.58 -12.36
C LEU A 12 9.31 -8.18 -11.52
N GLU A 13 8.07 -8.06 -11.96
CA GLU A 13 6.90 -8.67 -11.31
C GLU A 13 7.03 -10.20 -11.26
N SER A 14 7.41 -10.85 -12.36
CA SER A 14 7.59 -12.31 -12.40
C SER A 14 8.66 -12.79 -11.41
N LEU A 15 9.76 -12.05 -11.29
CA LEU A 15 10.86 -12.32 -10.35
C LEU A 15 10.45 -12.09 -8.90
N LEU A 16 9.59 -11.11 -8.66
CA LEU A 16 9.05 -10.81 -7.33
C LEU A 16 8.06 -11.90 -6.87
N VAL A 17 7.17 -12.36 -7.77
CA VAL A 17 6.24 -13.48 -7.50
C VAL A 17 7.00 -14.79 -7.28
N ALA A 18 8.06 -15.05 -8.06
CA ALA A 18 8.93 -16.22 -7.87
C ALA A 18 9.61 -16.23 -6.47
N ARG A 19 9.79 -15.05 -5.86
CA ARG A 19 10.29 -14.89 -4.48
C ARG A 19 9.18 -14.96 -3.42
N GLY A 20 7.96 -15.35 -3.78
CA GLY A 20 6.85 -15.56 -2.86
C GLY A 20 6.06 -14.29 -2.50
N ALA A 21 6.25 -13.18 -3.21
CA ALA A 21 5.42 -12.01 -3.01
C ALA A 21 3.97 -12.29 -3.44
N LYS A 22 3.01 -11.75 -2.68
CA LYS A 22 1.58 -12.01 -2.85
C LYS A 22 0.86 -10.77 -3.36
N ALA A 23 -0.01 -10.93 -4.35
CA ALA A 23 -0.80 -9.82 -4.87
C ALA A 23 -1.69 -9.18 -3.77
N LEU A 24 -1.79 -7.86 -3.79
CA LEU A 24 -2.67 -7.09 -2.92
C LEU A 24 -3.96 -6.70 -3.65
N ALA A 25 -5.07 -6.60 -2.91
CA ALA A 25 -6.38 -6.25 -3.47
C ALA A 25 -6.42 -4.83 -4.10
N GLY A 26 -5.53 -3.94 -3.67
CA GLY A 26 -5.37 -2.57 -4.20
C GLY A 26 -4.38 -2.45 -5.36
N GLY A 27 -3.85 -3.58 -5.86
CA GLY A 27 -2.72 -3.61 -6.79
C GLY A 27 -1.38 -3.69 -6.06
N GLY A 28 -0.33 -4.05 -6.80
CA GLY A 28 0.99 -4.32 -6.23
C GLY A 28 1.06 -5.64 -5.47
N HIS A 29 2.11 -5.81 -4.68
CA HIS A 29 2.43 -7.04 -3.96
C HIS A 29 2.85 -6.76 -2.51
N ALA A 30 2.45 -7.63 -1.59
CA ALA A 30 3.09 -7.77 -0.30
C ALA A 30 4.27 -8.73 -0.43
N TRP A 31 5.47 -8.25 -0.12
CA TRP A 31 6.67 -9.07 -0.09
C TRP A 31 7.04 -9.34 1.37
N HIS A 32 6.88 -10.60 1.79
CA HIS A 32 7.21 -11.06 3.12
C HIS A 32 8.68 -11.47 3.19
N LEU A 33 9.44 -10.75 4.00
CA LEU A 33 10.85 -10.94 4.28
C LEU A 33 11.03 -11.51 5.70
N GLU A 34 12.26 -11.87 6.09
CA GLU A 34 12.52 -12.44 7.41
C GLU A 34 12.27 -11.43 8.54
N GLN A 35 12.65 -10.17 8.34
CA GLN A 35 12.56 -9.11 9.34
C GLN A 35 11.23 -8.35 9.31
N GLY A 36 10.32 -8.69 8.38
CA GLY A 36 9.04 -7.99 8.26
C GLY A 36 8.44 -8.08 6.86
N SER A 37 7.46 -7.24 6.58
CA SER A 37 6.79 -7.20 5.27
C SER A 37 6.87 -5.80 4.68
N VAL A 38 7.01 -5.74 3.37
CA VAL A 38 7.00 -4.49 2.59
C VAL A 38 5.96 -4.57 1.50
N GLU A 39 5.52 -3.41 1.04
CA GLU A 39 4.65 -3.33 -0.14
C GLU A 39 5.47 -2.93 -1.36
N VAL A 40 5.14 -3.52 -2.51
CA VAL A 40 5.81 -3.27 -3.77
C VAL A 40 4.76 -2.86 -4.79
N HIS A 41 4.90 -1.66 -5.34
CA HIS A 41 3.89 -1.05 -6.20
C HIS A 41 4.47 -0.58 -7.53
N PRO A 42 3.72 -0.70 -8.65
CA PRO A 42 4.13 -0.09 -9.90
C PRO A 42 4.07 1.44 -9.79
N LEU A 43 5.18 2.12 -10.08
CA LEU A 43 5.19 3.56 -10.28
C LEU A 43 4.84 3.86 -11.74
N ARG A 44 3.74 4.60 -11.94
CA ARG A 44 3.23 4.94 -13.27
C ARG A 44 3.24 6.43 -13.52
N GLU A 45 3.75 6.83 -14.68
CA GLU A 45 3.70 8.19 -15.20
C GLU A 45 2.94 8.18 -16.53
N GLY A 46 1.89 9.00 -16.65
CA GLY A 46 1.05 9.01 -17.85
C GLY A 46 0.39 7.65 -18.18
N GLY A 47 0.19 6.79 -17.17
CA GLY A 47 -0.32 5.42 -17.33
C GLY A 47 0.73 4.37 -17.68
N GLN A 48 1.94 4.78 -18.08
CA GLN A 48 3.06 3.90 -18.36
C GLN A 48 3.79 3.52 -17.08
N TRP A 49 4.13 2.24 -16.91
CA TRP A 49 4.95 1.76 -15.80
C TRP A 49 6.41 2.17 -16.04
N VAL A 50 6.95 3.04 -15.18
CA VAL A 50 8.29 3.62 -15.34
C VAL A 50 9.30 3.13 -14.30
N ALA A 51 8.84 2.70 -13.12
CA ALA A 51 9.67 2.09 -12.08
C ALA A 51 8.80 1.24 -11.14
N THR A 52 9.43 0.51 -10.23
CA THR A 52 8.72 -0.18 -9.14
C THR A 52 9.17 0.38 -7.80
N GLU A 53 8.23 0.78 -6.98
CA GLU A 53 8.47 1.39 -5.68
C GLU A 53 8.36 0.33 -4.58
N VAL A 54 9.38 0.24 -3.73
CA VAL A 54 9.38 -0.61 -2.54
C VAL A 54 9.12 0.27 -1.33
N ARG A 55 7.98 0.06 -0.67
CA ARG A 55 7.53 0.84 0.49
C ARG A 55 7.82 0.06 1.76
N VAL A 56 8.81 0.56 2.51
CA VAL A 56 9.16 0.03 3.82
C VAL A 56 8.31 0.72 4.88
N PRO A 57 7.59 -0.02 5.75
CA PRO A 57 6.82 0.58 6.83
C PRO A 57 7.74 1.30 7.82
N LEU A 58 7.33 2.51 8.22
CA LEU A 58 8.12 3.32 9.14
C LEU A 58 8.26 2.62 10.49
N SER A 59 9.50 2.28 10.85
CA SER A 59 9.83 1.66 12.13
C SER A 59 11.20 2.12 12.62
N ASP A 60 11.43 1.97 13.92
CA ASP A 60 12.71 2.20 14.59
C ASP A 60 13.70 1.04 14.41
N ARG A 61 13.27 -0.07 13.80
CA ARG A 61 14.07 -1.27 13.54
C ARG A 61 14.76 -1.18 12.19
N ASP A 62 16.08 -1.13 12.22
CA ASP A 62 16.94 -1.01 11.05
C ASP A 62 17.12 -2.34 10.28
N ALA A 63 16.93 -3.48 10.95
CA ALA A 63 17.08 -4.82 10.38
C ALA A 63 16.25 -5.02 9.11
N LEU A 64 14.99 -4.58 9.11
CA LEU A 64 14.11 -4.67 7.93
C LEU A 64 14.65 -3.83 6.76
N VAL A 65 15.12 -2.61 7.02
CA VAL A 65 15.65 -1.73 5.97
C VAL A 65 16.89 -2.36 5.33
N ARG A 66 17.79 -2.92 6.14
CA ARG A 66 18.99 -3.60 5.66
C ARG A 66 18.65 -4.80 4.78
N GLU A 67 17.71 -5.63 5.23
CA GLU A 67 17.25 -6.78 4.46
C GLU A 67 16.61 -6.35 3.14
N VAL A 68 15.73 -5.34 3.15
CA VAL A 68 15.10 -4.79 1.96
C VAL A 68 16.13 -4.32 0.95
N VAL A 69 17.12 -3.54 1.36
CA VAL A 69 18.15 -3.03 0.44
C VAL A 69 18.97 -4.18 -0.15
N SER A 70 19.34 -5.18 0.66
CA SER A 70 20.07 -6.36 0.18
C SER A 70 19.25 -7.17 -0.84
N GLN A 71 18.02 -7.52 -0.48
CA GLN A 71 17.13 -8.33 -1.32
C GLN A 71 16.68 -7.58 -2.58
N ALA A 72 16.42 -6.27 -2.48
CA ALA A 72 16.08 -5.44 -3.62
C ALA A 72 17.27 -5.26 -4.58
N ALA A 73 18.50 -5.22 -4.08
CA ALA A 73 19.68 -5.15 -4.94
C ALA A 73 19.88 -6.46 -5.74
N GLU A 74 19.62 -7.62 -5.13
CA GLU A 74 19.62 -8.91 -5.84
C GLU A 74 18.51 -8.98 -6.89
N LEU A 75 17.28 -8.62 -6.52
CA LEU A 75 16.15 -8.54 -7.45
C LEU A 75 16.44 -7.59 -8.62
N ALA A 76 16.99 -6.41 -8.34
CA ALA A 76 17.31 -5.41 -9.35
C ALA A 76 18.36 -5.93 -10.34
N LYS A 77 19.40 -6.61 -9.83
CA LYS A 77 20.44 -7.25 -10.64
C LYS A 77 19.86 -8.30 -11.59
N GLU A 78 18.99 -9.18 -11.09
CA GLU A 78 18.34 -10.21 -11.91
C GLU A 78 17.33 -9.65 -12.92
N ALA A 79 16.65 -8.57 -12.56
CA ALA A 79 15.75 -7.84 -13.45
C ALA A 79 16.50 -6.92 -14.43
N GLU A 80 17.83 -6.81 -14.32
CA GLU A 80 18.69 -5.89 -15.09
C GLU A 80 18.29 -4.41 -14.97
N VAL A 81 17.70 -4.05 -13.82
CA VAL A 81 17.30 -2.68 -13.48
C VAL A 81 18.23 -2.08 -12.42
N ARG A 82 18.12 -0.76 -12.21
CA ARG A 82 18.89 -0.04 -11.19
C ARG A 82 18.07 0.06 -9.91
N LEU A 83 18.69 -0.16 -8.76
CA LEU A 83 18.10 0.18 -7.47
C LEU A 83 18.44 1.63 -7.14
N PHE A 84 17.45 2.49 -6.96
CA PHE A 84 17.67 3.92 -6.75
C PHE A 84 17.02 4.38 -5.44
N ASP A 85 17.75 5.19 -4.68
CA ASP A 85 17.24 5.84 -3.47
C ASP A 85 16.89 7.30 -3.78
N PRO A 86 15.59 7.68 -3.78
CA PRO A 86 15.16 9.05 -4.01
C PRO A 86 15.66 10.04 -2.94
N GLN A 87 15.87 9.60 -1.70
CA GLN A 87 16.30 10.46 -0.60
C GLN A 87 17.80 10.73 -0.62
N LEU A 88 18.61 9.75 -1.07
CA LEU A 88 20.04 9.94 -1.30
C LEU A 88 20.36 10.50 -2.69
N GLY A 89 19.39 10.46 -3.61
CA GLY A 89 19.56 10.92 -5.00
C GLY A 89 20.58 10.10 -5.78
N ARG A 90 20.78 8.83 -5.42
CA ARG A 90 21.80 7.97 -6.04
C ARG A 90 21.37 6.52 -6.18
N GLU A 91 22.09 5.80 -7.02
CA GLU A 91 21.96 4.35 -7.15
C GLU A 91 22.54 3.64 -5.92
N LEU A 92 21.89 2.55 -5.54
CA LEU A 92 22.26 1.71 -4.41
C LEU A 92 22.79 0.35 -4.88
N SER A 93 23.62 -0.23 -4.02
CA SER A 93 24.10 -1.60 -4.09
C SER A 93 23.82 -2.33 -2.76
N ALA A 94 24.05 -3.64 -2.73
CA ALA A 94 23.96 -4.43 -1.50
C ALA A 94 24.93 -3.96 -0.38
N HIS A 95 25.96 -3.16 -0.72
CA HIS A 95 26.89 -2.60 0.26
C HIS A 95 26.37 -1.33 0.94
N ASP A 96 25.30 -0.72 0.43
CA ASP A 96 24.77 0.55 0.93
C ASP A 96 23.75 0.37 2.08
N THR A 97 23.51 -0.86 2.53
CA THR A 97 22.50 -1.22 3.55
C THR A 97 22.61 -0.38 4.82
N GLN A 98 23.82 -0.15 5.34
CA GLN A 98 24.05 0.67 6.54
C GLN A 98 23.67 2.13 6.32
N VAL A 99 24.10 2.73 5.20
CA VAL A 99 23.89 4.16 4.92
C VAL A 99 22.40 4.46 4.79
N VAL A 100 21.66 3.59 4.10
CA VAL A 100 20.21 3.71 3.95
C VAL A 100 19.50 3.51 5.29
N ALA A 101 19.89 2.50 6.06
CA ALA A 101 19.34 2.24 7.39
C ALA A 101 19.51 3.43 8.34
N ASP A 102 20.70 4.04 8.38
CA ASP A 102 20.99 5.19 9.23
C ASP A 102 20.13 6.41 8.86
N GLN A 103 19.96 6.67 7.56
CA GLN A 103 19.08 7.74 7.08
C GLN A 103 17.62 7.46 7.42
N TYR A 104 17.15 6.24 7.17
CA TYR A 104 15.79 5.82 7.46
C TYR A 104 15.47 5.99 8.94
N GLN A 105 16.38 5.58 9.81
CA GLN A 105 16.22 5.70 11.26
C GLN A 105 16.15 7.16 11.72
N ARG A 106 16.96 8.07 11.13
CA ARG A 106 16.83 9.51 11.39
C ARG A 106 15.43 10.00 11.01
N THR A 107 14.95 9.66 9.82
CA THR A 107 13.60 10.02 9.34
C THR A 107 12.50 9.48 10.26
N ALA A 108 12.61 8.21 10.67
CA ALA A 108 11.66 7.58 11.58
C ALA A 108 11.62 8.30 12.94
N ARG A 109 12.77 8.61 13.53
CA ARG A 109 12.84 9.37 14.79
C ARG A 109 12.21 10.76 14.65
N TYR A 110 12.53 11.51 13.61
CA TYR A 110 11.93 12.83 13.38
C TYR A 110 10.40 12.75 13.24
N ALA A 111 9.90 11.78 12.47
CA ALA A 111 8.46 11.58 12.32
C ALA A 111 7.79 11.19 13.64
N SER A 112 8.41 10.29 14.42
CA SER A 112 7.94 9.93 15.76
C SER A 112 7.96 11.10 16.73
N GLU A 113 8.96 11.97 16.69
CA GLU A 113 9.04 13.18 17.51
C GLU A 113 7.97 14.20 17.11
N MET A 114 7.72 14.42 15.82
CA MET A 114 6.67 15.36 15.37
C MET A 114 5.25 14.84 15.66
N LEU A 115 5.00 13.56 15.45
CA LEU A 115 3.73 12.92 15.82
C LEU A 115 3.57 12.83 17.35
N GLY A 116 4.67 12.61 18.08
CA GLY A 116 4.72 12.60 19.54
C GLY A 116 4.50 13.99 20.16
N LEU A 117 5.05 15.05 19.55
CA LEU A 117 4.81 16.44 19.92
C LEU A 117 3.34 16.85 19.68
N ALA A 118 2.72 16.35 18.60
CA ALA A 118 1.29 16.54 18.36
C ALA A 118 0.42 15.85 19.44
N SER A 119 0.86 14.71 19.97
CA SER A 119 0.18 14.02 21.09
C SER A 119 0.41 14.67 22.47
N ALA A 120 1.39 15.57 22.59
CA ALA A 120 1.71 16.30 23.82
C ALA A 120 1.05 17.68 23.92
N MET A 121 0.41 18.18 22.84
CA MET A 121 -0.52 19.30 22.95
C MET A 121 -1.88 18.80 23.43
N PRO A 122 -2.53 19.45 24.41
CA PRO A 122 -3.93 19.17 24.72
C PRO A 122 -4.76 19.62 23.51
N MET A 123 -5.00 18.70 22.59
CA MET A 123 -6.05 18.86 21.60
C MET A 123 -7.36 19.01 22.38
N PRO A 124 -8.20 20.04 22.11
CA PRO A 124 -9.56 20.02 22.61
C PRO A 124 -10.21 18.74 22.08
N SER A 125 -10.70 17.92 22.99
CA SER A 125 -11.32 16.63 22.71
C SER A 125 -12.43 16.78 21.67
N THR A 126 -12.09 16.58 20.42
CA THR A 126 -13.02 16.26 19.35
C THR A 126 -12.90 14.77 19.13
N THR A 127 -13.60 14.04 20.01
CA THR A 127 -13.85 12.62 19.81
C THR A 127 -14.84 12.49 18.65
N GLU A 128 -14.31 12.57 17.43
CA GLU A 128 -14.99 12.10 16.24
C GLU A 128 -15.00 10.57 16.29
N ASN A 129 -16.02 10.02 16.96
CA ASN A 129 -16.40 8.64 16.81
C ASN A 129 -16.87 8.47 15.35
N GLN A 130 -16.00 7.99 14.45
CA GLN A 130 -16.43 7.39 13.18
C GLN A 130 -17.13 6.05 13.46
N GLY A 131 -18.31 6.13 14.06
CA GLY A 131 -19.35 5.12 13.92
C GLY A 131 -20.28 5.57 12.79
N PHE A 132 -20.71 4.63 11.95
CA PHE A 132 -21.68 4.81 10.87
C PHE A 132 -22.68 5.96 11.14
N GLN A 133 -22.67 6.98 10.29
CA GLN A 133 -23.54 8.15 10.42
C GLN A 133 -25.00 7.69 10.64
N PRO A 134 -25.71 8.20 11.67
CA PRO A 134 -27.09 7.81 11.98
C PRO A 134 -28.05 7.95 10.79
N THR A 135 -27.79 8.93 9.93
CA THR A 135 -28.53 9.20 8.69
C THR A 135 -28.43 8.07 7.67
N THR A 136 -27.27 7.43 7.51
CA THR A 136 -27.09 6.31 6.56
C THR A 136 -27.88 5.07 6.99
N ARG A 137 -27.98 4.80 8.30
CA ARG A 137 -28.82 3.71 8.83
C ARG A 137 -30.30 3.93 8.56
N TRP A 138 -30.78 5.17 8.67
CA TRP A 138 -32.16 5.51 8.34
C TRP A 138 -32.45 5.35 6.84
N VAL A 139 -31.54 5.82 5.98
CA VAL A 139 -31.69 5.69 4.52
C VAL A 139 -31.74 4.22 4.10
N LEU A 140 -30.85 3.37 4.62
CA LEU A 140 -30.85 1.94 4.30
C LEU A 140 -32.09 1.21 4.84
N THR A 141 -32.56 1.57 6.04
CA THR A 141 -33.80 1.02 6.61
C THR A 141 -35.02 1.39 5.76
N VAL A 142 -35.10 2.65 5.32
CA VAL A 142 -36.20 3.12 4.46
C VAL A 142 -36.16 2.43 3.09
N LEU A 143 -34.99 2.34 2.46
CA LEU A 143 -34.83 1.63 1.18
C LEU A 143 -35.20 0.15 1.29
N GLY A 144 -34.75 -0.53 2.35
CA GLY A 144 -35.09 -1.94 2.60
C GLY A 144 -36.60 -2.15 2.82
N PHE A 145 -37.25 -1.24 3.56
CA PHE A 145 -38.69 -1.28 3.77
C PHE A 145 -39.47 -1.13 2.45
N PHE A 146 -39.12 -0.15 1.61
CA PHE A 146 -39.79 0.04 0.32
C PHE A 146 -39.54 -1.13 -0.65
N PHE A 147 -38.35 -1.73 -0.61
CA PHE A 147 -38.05 -2.92 -1.42
C PHE A 147 -38.90 -4.13 -1.01
N LEU A 148 -39.05 -4.37 0.30
CA LEU A 148 -39.94 -5.41 0.82
C LEU A 148 -41.40 -5.12 0.47
N LEU A 149 -41.84 -3.87 0.62
CA LEU A 149 -43.20 -3.46 0.24
C LEU A 149 -43.47 -3.72 -1.25
N TYR A 150 -42.51 -3.38 -2.11
CA TYR A 150 -42.59 -3.65 -3.55
C TYR A 150 -42.72 -5.14 -3.85
N LEU A 151 -41.93 -6.00 -3.19
CA LEU A 151 -42.03 -7.45 -3.34
C LEU A 151 -43.40 -7.99 -2.92
N VAL A 152 -43.96 -7.50 -1.80
CA VAL A 152 -45.28 -7.91 -1.33
C VAL A 152 -46.38 -7.48 -2.31
N VAL A 153 -46.34 -6.23 -2.78
CA VAL A 153 -47.30 -5.74 -3.78
C VAL A 153 -47.19 -6.52 -5.09
N ASN A 154 -45.97 -6.80 -5.55
CA ASN A 154 -45.75 -7.60 -6.75
C ASN A 154 -46.25 -9.04 -6.59
N TRP A 155 -46.04 -9.66 -5.42
CA TRP A 155 -46.55 -10.98 -5.11
C TRP A 155 -48.10 -11.02 -5.05
N MET A 156 -48.72 -10.02 -4.41
CA MET A 156 -50.18 -9.89 -4.39
C MET A 156 -50.76 -9.65 -5.80
N ASN A 157 -50.12 -8.81 -6.61
CA ASN A 157 -50.51 -8.61 -8.00
C ASN A 157 -50.36 -9.89 -8.83
N GLY A 158 -49.32 -10.70 -8.57
CA GLY A 158 -49.18 -12.03 -9.19
C GLY A 158 -50.33 -12.98 -8.81
N GLN A 159 -50.78 -12.95 -7.55
CA GLN A 159 -51.95 -13.74 -7.13
C GLN A 159 -53.29 -13.21 -7.66
N LEU A 160 -53.41 -11.90 -7.89
CA LEU A 160 -54.64 -11.26 -8.37
C LEU A 160 -54.79 -11.27 -9.89
N ASN A 161 -53.68 -11.27 -10.64
CA ASN A 161 -53.68 -11.31 -12.10
C ASN A 161 -53.58 -12.71 -12.70
N GLY A 162 -53.46 -13.76 -11.89
CA GLY A 162 -53.64 -15.16 -12.28
C GLY A 162 -52.75 -15.63 -13.43
N GLU A 163 -51.56 -16.14 -13.09
CA GLU A 163 -51.07 -17.38 -13.69
C GLU A 163 -51.24 -18.53 -12.68
#